data_AF-A0A345SXZ9-F1
#
_entry.id   AF-A0A345SXZ9-F1
#
_cell.length_a   1.000
_cell.length_b   1.000
_cell.length_c   1.000
_cell.angle_alpha   90.00
_cell.angle_beta   90.00
_cell.angle_gamma   90.00
#
_symmetry.space_group_name_H-M   'P 1'
#
loop_
_entity.id
_entity.type
_entity.pdbx_description
1 polymer ?
#
loop_
_entity_poly.entity_id
_entity_poly.type
_entity_poly.pdbx_seq_one_letter_code
_entity_poly.pdbx_strand_id
1 'polypeptide(L)'
;MAHAVRRMSTFTLNTDGRPHPVENSLTALTVVFGLLAFISSFFHGLHLLTSWSGLAGIVTGAWGQYVSATTAERFLLVIFLAASAVGFGIGLAHGGLFGGLW
;
A
#
# COMPACT_ATOMS: atom_id res chain seq x y z
N MET A 1 -16.94 35.69 -10.13
CA MET A 1 -16.06 34.67 -9.51
C MET A 1 -15.41 33.89 -10.62
N ALA A 2 -14.16 34.21 -10.97
CA ALA A 2 -13.45 33.51 -12.04
C ALA A 2 -12.96 32.16 -11.49
N HIS A 3 -13.60 31.07 -11.93
CA HIS A 3 -13.05 29.73 -11.73
C HIS A 3 -11.76 29.64 -12.54
N ALA A 4 -10.62 29.77 -11.86
CA ALA A 4 -9.34 29.43 -12.45
C ALA A 4 -9.39 27.95 -12.86
N VAL A 5 -9.29 27.70 -14.16
CA VAL A 5 -9.15 26.35 -14.71
C VAL A 5 -7.88 25.76 -14.09
N ARG A 6 -8.06 24.89 -13.09
CA ARG A 6 -6.97 24.13 -12.47
C ARG A 6 -6.39 23.26 -13.58
N ARG A 7 -5.25 23.64 -14.16
CA ARG A 7 -4.43 22.70 -14.94
C ARG A 7 -4.35 21.44 -14.12
N MET A 8 -4.77 20.31 -14.68
CA MET A 8 -4.55 19.01 -14.08
C MET A 8 -3.05 18.91 -13.76
N SER A 9 -2.73 18.99 -12.47
CA SER A 9 -1.40 18.76 -11.97
C SER A 9 -0.95 17.41 -12.53
N THR A 10 0.23 17.36 -13.14
CA THR A 10 0.94 16.10 -13.34
C THR A 10 0.79 15.27 -12.06
N PHE A 11 0.33 14.03 -12.18
CA PHE A 11 0.10 13.15 -11.03
C PHE A 11 1.46 12.87 -10.39
N THR A 12 1.83 13.66 -9.39
CA THR A 12 3.11 13.61 -8.71
C THR A 12 2.86 13.44 -7.22
N LEU A 13 3.65 12.58 -6.59
CA LEU A 13 3.67 12.46 -5.12
C LEU A 13 4.31 13.70 -4.49
N ASN A 14 5.28 14.32 -5.18
CA ASN A 14 5.99 15.52 -4.73
C ASN A 14 5.15 16.79 -4.94
N THR A 15 3.98 16.88 -4.28
CA THR A 15 3.05 18.01 -4.44
C THR A 15 3.58 19.34 -3.89
N ASP A 16 4.61 19.28 -3.04
CA ASP A 16 5.33 20.44 -2.49
C ASP A 16 6.51 20.89 -3.38
N GLY A 17 6.75 20.22 -4.50
CA GLY A 17 7.82 20.53 -5.46
C GLY A 17 9.22 20.09 -5.03
N ARG A 18 9.36 19.34 -3.92
CA ARG A 18 10.65 18.80 -3.45
C ARG A 18 10.73 17.29 -3.70
N PRO A 19 11.92 16.75 -4.01
CA PRO A 19 12.08 15.31 -4.19
C PRO A 19 12.07 14.59 -2.83
N HIS A 20 11.17 13.61 -2.67
CA HIS A 20 11.06 12.74 -1.48
C HIS A 20 11.34 11.27 -1.85
N PRO A 21 12.60 10.89 -2.15
CA PRO A 21 12.90 9.58 -2.72
C PRO A 21 12.56 8.41 -1.78
N VAL A 22 12.70 8.59 -0.46
CA VAL A 22 12.44 7.54 0.53
C VAL A 22 10.94 7.35 0.72
N GLU A 23 10.20 8.43 0.90
CA GLU A 23 8.76 8.48 1.10
C GLU A 23 8.02 7.97 -0.15
N ASN A 24 8.48 8.37 -1.33
CA ASN A 24 7.97 7.86 -2.60
C ASN A 24 8.24 6.36 -2.78
N SER A 25 9.42 5.89 -2.37
CA SER A 25 9.76 4.46 -2.43
C SER A 25 8.90 3.64 -1.48
N LEU A 26 8.69 4.11 -0.24
CA LEU A 26 7.79 3.47 0.72
C LEU A 26 6.36 3.43 0.20
N THR A 27 5.86 4.54 -0.35
CA THR A 27 4.54 4.60 -0.98
C THR A 27 4.42 3.59 -2.11
N ALA A 28 5.40 3.52 -3.01
CA ALA A 28 5.42 2.56 -4.10
C ALA A 28 5.44 1.10 -3.61
N LEU A 29 6.27 0.79 -2.60
CA LEU A 29 6.32 -0.54 -1.99
C LEU A 29 4.97 -0.92 -1.37
N THR A 30 4.34 -0.02 -0.61
CA THR A 30 3.02 -0.26 -0.01
C THR A 30 1.95 -0.49 -1.08
N VAL A 31 1.97 0.28 -2.18
CA VAL A 31 1.05 0.09 -3.31
C VAL A 31 1.23 -1.31 -3.91
N VAL A 32 2.47 -1.71 -4.20
CA VAL A 32 2.78 -3.01 -4.79
C VAL A 32 2.36 -4.15 -3.85
N PHE A 33 2.72 -4.07 -2.58
CA PHE A 33 2.36 -5.09 -1.60
C PHE A 33 0.86 -5.14 -1.33
N GLY A 34 0.18 -4.00 -1.24
CA GLY A 34 -1.27 -3.94 -1.08
C GLY A 34 -2.02 -4.54 -2.26
N LEU A 35 -1.58 -4.27 -3.49
CA LEU A 35 -2.14 -4.89 -4.69
C LEU A 35 -1.88 -6.40 -4.72
N LEU A 36 -0.65 -6.83 -4.45
CA LEU A 36 -0.30 -8.26 -4.40
C LEU A 36 -1.14 -8.99 -3.35
N ALA A 37 -1.23 -8.45 -2.14
CA ALA A 37 -2.01 -9.05 -1.05
C ALA A 37 -3.49 -9.11 -1.40
N PHE A 38 -4.07 -8.00 -1.84
CA PHE A 38 -5.49 -7.93 -2.15
C PHE A 38 -5.88 -8.84 -3.32
N ILE A 39 -5.15 -8.78 -4.44
CA ILE A 39 -5.47 -9.59 -5.63
C ILE A 39 -5.20 -11.07 -5.38
N SER A 40 -4.09 -11.43 -4.74
CA SER A 40 -3.79 -12.84 -4.45
C SER A 40 -4.79 -13.46 -3.46
N SER A 41 -5.43 -12.65 -2.60
CA SER A 41 -6.40 -13.15 -1.62
C SER A 41 -7.64 -13.82 -2.24
N PHE A 42 -7.93 -13.55 -3.52
CA PHE A 42 -9.02 -14.22 -4.25
C PHE A 42 -8.66 -15.66 -4.69
N PHE A 43 -7.42 -16.11 -4.46
CA PHE A 43 -6.93 -17.44 -4.86
C PHE A 43 -6.53 -18.25 -3.63
N HIS A 44 -7.32 -19.29 -3.30
CA HIS A 44 -7.09 -20.14 -2.12
C HIS A 44 -5.66 -20.73 -2.02
N GLY A 45 -5.03 -21.03 -3.16
CA GLY A 45 -3.67 -21.60 -3.21
C GLY A 45 -2.54 -20.58 -2.98
N LEU A 46 -2.82 -19.28 -2.92
CA LEU A 46 -1.81 -18.23 -2.81
C LEU A 46 -1.70 -17.63 -1.40
N HIS A 47 -2.33 -18.22 -0.38
CA HIS A 47 -2.38 -17.68 0.98
C HIS A 47 -1.00 -17.35 1.59
N LEU A 48 0.06 -18.07 1.24
CA LEU A 48 1.44 -17.76 1.65
C LEU A 48 1.89 -16.41 1.07
N LEU A 49 1.74 -16.23 -0.25
CA LEU A 49 2.04 -14.97 -0.93
C LEU A 49 1.16 -13.84 -0.38
N THR A 50 -0.14 -14.09 -0.24
CA THR A 50 -1.11 -13.15 0.32
C THR A 50 -0.72 -12.70 1.72
N SER A 51 -0.32 -13.63 2.60
CA SER A 51 0.05 -13.34 3.97
C SER A 51 1.36 -12.54 4.05
N TRP A 52 2.39 -12.95 3.32
CA TRP A 52 3.68 -12.25 3.35
C TRP A 52 3.64 -10.88 2.69
N SER A 53 2.99 -10.76 1.53
CA SER A 53 2.78 -9.46 0.88
C SER A 53 1.90 -8.55 1.73
N GLY A 54 0.84 -9.08 2.35
CA GLY A 54 -0.03 -8.33 3.26
C GLY A 54 0.74 -7.80 4.46
N LEU A 55 1.56 -8.64 5.11
CA LEU A 55 2.41 -8.22 6.23
C LEU A 55 3.43 -7.15 5.83
N ALA A 56 4.14 -7.35 4.72
CA ALA A 56 5.09 -6.38 4.19
C ALA A 56 4.42 -5.04 3.83
N GLY A 57 3.22 -5.10 3.26
CA GLY A 57 2.39 -3.93 2.97
C GLY A 57 1.94 -3.19 4.23
N ILE A 58 1.58 -3.92 5.29
CA ILE A 58 1.25 -3.33 6.59
C ILE A 58 2.47 -2.60 7.19
N VAL A 59 3.63 -3.25 7.21
CA VAL A 59 4.86 -2.65 7.78
C VAL A 59 5.30 -1.43 7.00
N THR A 60 5.41 -1.55 5.67
CA THR A 60 5.82 -0.42 4.81
C THR A 60 4.79 0.71 4.85
N GLY A 61 3.49 0.38 4.86
CA GLY A 61 2.42 1.37 4.88
C GLY A 61 2.32 2.12 6.20
N ALA A 62 2.44 1.42 7.33
CA ALA A 62 2.46 2.04 8.66
C ALA A 62 3.67 2.97 8.84
N TRP A 63 4.86 2.51 8.41
CA TRP A 63 6.06 3.35 8.43
C TRP A 63 5.94 4.54 7.48
N GLY A 64 5.45 4.31 6.26
CA GLY A 64 5.19 5.35 5.27
C GLY A 64 4.23 6.43 5.79
N GLN A 65 3.17 6.05 6.50
CA GLN A 65 2.27 7.03 7.12
C GLN A 65 3.00 7.94 8.11
N TYR A 66 3.89 7.37 8.92
CA TYR A 66 4.64 8.12 9.92
C TYR A 66 5.62 9.12 9.31
N VAL A 67 6.31 8.75 8.23
CA VAL A 67 7.37 9.60 7.61
C VAL A 67 6.89 10.45 6.44
N SER A 68 5.68 10.21 5.92
CA SER A 68 5.14 10.89 4.73
C SER A 68 5.25 12.42 4.77
N ALA A 69 5.71 13.00 3.67
CA ALA A 69 5.88 14.44 3.51
C ALA A 69 4.63 15.09 2.91
N THR A 70 3.93 14.38 2.02
CA THR A 70 2.82 14.96 1.24
C THR A 70 1.48 14.28 1.49
N THR A 71 0.39 15.00 1.20
CA THR A 71 -0.96 14.43 1.27
C THR A 71 -1.19 13.36 0.21
N ALA A 72 -0.55 13.47 -0.95
CA ALA A 72 -0.67 12.49 -2.03
C ALA A 72 -0.10 11.12 -1.62
N GLU A 73 1.08 11.11 -0.98
CA GLU A 73 1.66 9.91 -0.37
C GLU A 73 0.71 9.31 0.67
N ARG A 74 0.27 10.12 1.66
CA ARG A 74 -0.62 9.68 2.75
C ARG A 74 -1.87 9.02 2.21
N PHE A 75 -2.48 9.62 1.20
CA PHE A 75 -3.71 9.11 0.60
C PHE A 75 -3.52 7.71 0.02
N LEU A 76 -2.47 7.50 -0.78
CA LEU A 76 -2.15 6.19 -1.34
C LEU A 76 -1.77 5.19 -0.24
N LEU A 77 -0.92 5.60 0.70
CA LEU A 77 -0.52 4.78 1.83
C LEU A 77 -1.75 4.27 2.61
N VAL A 78 -2.78 5.10 2.88
CA VAL A 78 -3.98 4.64 3.61
C VAL A 78 -4.72 3.58 2.81
N ILE A 79 -4.97 3.83 1.53
CA ILE A 79 -5.73 2.92 0.66
C ILE A 79 -5.05 1.56 0.58
N PHE A 80 -3.74 1.57 0.30
CA PHE A 80 -3.01 0.32 0.10
C PHE A 80 -2.59 -0.35 1.40
N LEU A 81 -2.50 0.38 2.51
CA LEU A 81 -2.42 -0.21 3.86
C LEU A 81 -3.71 -0.97 4.18
N ALA A 82 -4.87 -0.40 3.90
CA ALA A 82 -6.15 -1.09 4.07
C ALA A 82 -6.26 -2.33 3.17
N ALA A 83 -5.87 -2.23 1.90
CA ALA A 83 -5.81 -3.37 0.99
C ALA A 83 -4.87 -4.48 1.50
N SER A 84 -3.70 -4.10 2.04
CA SER A 84 -2.74 -5.02 2.67
C SER A 84 -3.35 -5.72 3.88
N ALA A 85 -4.07 -4.99 4.74
CA ALA A 85 -4.74 -5.54 5.92
C ALA A 85 -5.84 -6.53 5.55
N VAL A 86 -6.65 -6.22 4.53
CA VAL A 86 -7.68 -7.13 4.01
C VAL A 86 -7.04 -8.41 3.46
N GLY A 87 -6.04 -8.26 2.59
CA GLY A 87 -5.32 -9.41 2.02
C GLY A 87 -4.69 -10.26 3.12
N PHE A 88 -3.95 -9.63 4.05
CA PHE A 88 -3.33 -10.32 5.18
C PHE A 88 -4.33 -11.11 6.01
N GLY A 89 -5.47 -10.50 6.38
CA GLY A 89 -6.52 -11.16 7.16
C GLY A 89 -7.07 -12.40 6.45
N ILE A 90 -7.31 -12.31 5.15
CA ILE A 90 -7.75 -13.46 4.34
C ILE A 90 -6.63 -14.51 4.26
N GLY A 91 -5.37 -14.12 4.06
CA GLY A 91 -4.23 -15.04 4.03
C GLY A 91 -4.06 -15.81 5.34
N LEU A 92 -4.20 -15.13 6.48
CA LEU A 92 -4.20 -15.74 7.81
C LEU A 92 -5.32 -16.77 7.97
N ALA A 93 -6.53 -16.47 7.48
CA ALA A 93 -7.66 -17.39 7.54
C ALA A 93 -7.46 -18.68 6.71
N HIS A 94 -6.56 -18.67 5.72
CA HIS A 94 -6.32 -19.80 4.80
C HIS A 94 -5.03 -20.59 5.08
N GLY A 95 -4.43 -20.45 6.26
CA GLY A 95 -3.22 -21.19 6.66
C GLY A 95 -2.04 -20.29 7.06
N GLY A 96 -2.19 -18.98 6.90
CA GLY A 96 -1.27 -17.96 7.38
C GLY A 96 0.13 -18.00 6.78
N LEU A 97 1.09 -17.42 7.50
CA LEU A 97 2.44 -17.15 7.01
C LEU A 97 3.28 -18.41 6.72
N PHE A 98 2.84 -19.58 7.19
CA PHE A 98 3.58 -20.83 7.12
C PHE A 98 2.76 -22.00 6.53
N GLY A 99 1.58 -21.74 5.99
CA GLY A 99 0.76 -22.77 5.31
C GLY A 99 0.26 -23.90 6.22
N GLY A 100 0.04 -23.62 7.51
CA GLY A 100 -0.50 -24.60 8.47
C GLY A 100 0.48 -25.72 8.88
N LEU A 101 1.78 -25.54 8.70
CA LEU A 101 2.81 -26.48 9.17
C LEU A 101 2.95 -26.43 10.71
N TRP A 102 2.10 -27.17 11.44
CA TRP A 102 2.27 -27.52 12.85
C TRP A 102 1.67 -28.91 13.13
#